data_AF-A0A251SRR0-F1
#
_entry.id   AF-A0A251SRR0-F1
#
_cell.length_a   1.000
_cell.length_b   1.000
_cell.length_c   1.000
_cell.angle_alpha   90.00
_cell.angle_beta   90.00
_cell.angle_gamma   90.00
#
_symmetry.space_group_name_H-M   'P 1'
#
loop_
_entity.id
_entity.type
_entity.pdbx_description
1 polymer ?
#
loop_
_entity_poly.entity_id
_entity_poly.type
_entity_poly.pdbx_seq_one_letter_code
_entity_poly.pdbx_strand_id
1 'polypeptide(L)'
;MNELVKGIIEGETRVLAASMTMEEIFKGTKEFKQEVFGKVQLELNQFGLWIYNANVKQLVDVPGHEYFSYLGQKTQMEAANQAKIDVSEAKMK
;
A
#
# COMPACT_ATOMS: atom_id res chain seq x y z
N MET A 1 -14.47 -16.06 17.27
CA MET A 1 -13.37 -16.33 16.31
C MET A 1 -13.17 -15.16 15.35
N ASN A 2 -14.20 -14.70 14.63
CA ASN A 2 -14.06 -13.61 13.66
C ASN A 2 -13.48 -12.32 14.25
N GLU A 3 -13.95 -11.87 15.42
CA GLU A 3 -13.42 -10.67 16.07
C GLU A 3 -11.96 -10.80 16.49
N LEU A 4 -11.52 -12.00 16.90
CA LEU A 4 -10.13 -12.28 17.25
C LEU A 4 -9.22 -12.16 16.02
N VAL A 5 -9.60 -12.85 14.94
CA VAL A 5 -8.84 -12.83 13.67
C VAL A 5 -8.79 -11.40 13.11
N LYS A 6 -9.91 -10.68 13.15
CA LYS A 6 -9.98 -9.28 12.74
C LYS A 6 -9.07 -8.40 13.60
N GLY A 7 -9.09 -8.57 14.92
CA GLY A 7 -8.24 -7.83 15.85
C GLY A 7 -6.74 -8.05 15.58
N ILE A 8 -6.32 -9.28 15.29
CA ILE A 8 -4.94 -9.61 14.91
C ILE A 8 -4.56 -8.91 13.60
N ILE A 9 -5.40 -9.04 12.57
CA ILE A 9 -5.14 -8.41 11.26
C ILE A 9 -5.02 -6.89 11.40
N GLU A 10 -5.97 -6.26 12.10
CA GLU A 10 -5.96 -4.81 12.31
C GLU A 10 -4.77 -4.35 13.15
N GLY A 11 -4.40 -5.10 14.18
CA GLY A 11 -3.25 -4.83 15.04
C GLY A 11 -1.94 -4.81 14.25
N GLU A 12 -1.63 -5.92 13.56
CA GLU A 12 -0.38 -6.05 12.80
C GLU A 12 -0.31 -5.07 11.63
N THR A 13 -1.43 -4.86 10.93
CA THR A 13 -1.48 -3.89 9.83
C THR A 13 -1.22 -2.47 10.33
N ARG A 14 -1.76 -2.10 11.50
CA ARG A 14 -1.56 -0.77 12.09
C ARG A 14 -0.12 -0.53 12.51
N VAL A 15 0.52 -1.52 13.13
CA VAL A 15 1.93 -1.44 13.53
C VAL A 15 2.81 -1.23 12.30
N LEU A 16 2.56 -1.97 11.22
CA LEU A 16 3.36 -1.82 10.01
C LEU A 16 3.13 -0.46 9.34
N ALA A 17 1.86 -0.05 9.19
CA ALA A 17 1.52 1.24 8.58
C ALA A 17 2.14 2.42 9.34
N ALA A 18 2.28 2.33 10.67
CA ALA A 18 2.92 3.37 11.48
C ALA A 18 4.44 3.50 11.25
N SER A 19 5.09 2.46 10.73
CA SER A 19 6.54 2.45 10.46
C SER A 19 6.92 2.94 9.07
N MET A 20 5.93 3.15 8.20
CA MET A 20 6.13 3.52 6.81
C MET A 20 5.62 4.94 6.54
N THR A 21 6.29 5.63 5.63
CA THR A 21 5.78 6.88 5.10
C THR A 21 4.60 6.63 4.16
N MET A 22 3.76 7.65 3.98
CA MET A 22 2.58 7.53 3.13
C MET A 22 2.92 7.18 1.67
N GLU A 23 4.08 7.65 1.19
CA GLU A 23 4.60 7.37 -0.15
C GLU A 23 5.07 5.92 -0.28
N GLU A 24 5.71 5.37 0.76
CA GLU A 24 6.11 3.96 0.81
C GLU A 24 4.89 3.04 0.89
N ILE A 25 3.84 3.41 1.63
CA ILE A 25 2.58 2.65 1.66
C ILE A 25 1.92 2.67 0.27
N PHE A 26 1.93 3.81 -0.41
CA PHE A 26 1.36 3.94 -1.75
C PHE A 26 2.13 3.15 -2.82
N LYS A 27 3.46 3.19 -2.79
CA LYS A 27 4.33 2.52 -3.78
C LYS A 27 4.55 1.04 -3.46
N GLY A 28 4.70 0.69 -2.19
CA GLY A 28 5.16 -0.59 -1.69
C GLY A 28 4.05 -1.57 -1.33
N THR A 29 2.98 -1.65 -2.12
CA THR A 29 1.85 -2.56 -1.84
C THR A 29 2.28 -4.02 -1.77
N LYS A 30 3.35 -4.42 -2.47
CA LYS A 30 3.82 -5.82 -2.49
C LYS A 30 4.63 -6.17 -1.23
N GLU A 31 5.60 -5.34 -0.87
CA GLU A 31 6.44 -5.49 0.33
C GLU A 31 5.57 -5.37 1.58
N PHE A 32 4.71 -4.34 1.64
CA PHE A 32 3.72 -4.17 2.69
C PHE A 32 2.84 -5.42 2.84
N LYS A 33 2.30 -5.93 1.73
CA LYS A 33 1.47 -7.15 1.75
C LYS A 33 2.23 -8.35 2.31
N GLN A 34 3.49 -8.55 1.92
CA GLN A 34 4.30 -9.67 2.39
C GLN A 34 4.58 -9.56 3.90
N GLU A 35 4.92 -8.37 4.39
CA GLU A 35 5.20 -8.15 5.80
C GLU A 35 3.97 -8.27 6.68
N VAL A 36 2.83 -7.66 6.30
CA VAL A 36 1.57 -7.85 7.04
C VAL A 36 1.19 -9.32 7.06
N PHE A 37 1.27 -10.01 5.91
CA PHE A 37 0.92 -11.42 5.83
C PHE A 37 1.78 -12.28 6.76
N GLY A 38 3.09 -12.07 6.78
CA GLY A 38 4.00 -12.82 7.63
C GLY A 38 3.70 -12.64 9.12
N LYS A 39 3.48 -11.38 9.55
CA LYS A 39 3.17 -11.07 10.96
C LYS A 39 1.81 -11.63 11.39
N VAL A 40 0.77 -11.42 10.58
CA VAL A 40 -0.57 -11.95 10.86
C VAL A 40 -0.55 -13.49 10.89
N GLN A 41 0.14 -14.15 9.95
CA GLN A 41 0.23 -15.60 9.94
C GLN A 41 0.92 -16.14 11.21
N LEU A 42 1.94 -15.46 11.72
CA LEU A 42 2.64 -15.85 12.95
C LEU A 42 1.70 -15.82 14.16
N GLU A 43 0.85 -14.80 14.29
CA GLU A 43 -0.17 -14.72 15.33
C GLU A 43 -1.26 -15.78 15.15
N LEU A 44 -1.75 -15.98 13.92
CA LEU A 44 -2.79 -16.97 13.60
C LEU A 44 -2.35 -18.42 13.84
N ASN A 45 -1.05 -18.72 13.69
CA ASN A 45 -0.50 -20.04 13.99
C ASN A 45 -0.76 -20.48 15.44
N GLN A 46 -0.79 -19.54 16.40
CA GLN A 46 -1.08 -19.83 17.81
C GLN A 46 -2.49 -20.39 18.02
N PHE A 47 -3.39 -20.14 17.06
CA PHE A 47 -4.78 -20.61 17.06
C PHE A 47 -5.02 -21.74 16.05
N GLY A 48 -3.97 -22.25 15.40
CA GLY A 48 -4.07 -23.27 14.34
C GLY A 48 -4.75 -22.77 13.07
N LEU A 49 -4.74 -21.46 12.82
CA LEU A 49 -5.35 -20.83 11.64
C LEU A 49 -4.32 -20.54 10.55
N TRP A 50 -4.74 -20.69 9.30
CA TRP A 50 -3.89 -20.50 8.12
C TRP A 50 -4.53 -19.56 7.10
N ILE A 51 -3.74 -18.61 6.62
CA ILE A 51 -4.13 -17.70 5.56
C ILE A 51 -3.78 -18.34 4.23
N TYR A 52 -4.78 -18.84 3.51
CA TYR A 52 -4.58 -19.40 2.17
C TYR A 52 -4.37 -18.31 1.11
N ASN A 53 -5.07 -17.19 1.24
CA ASN A 53 -4.98 -16.07 0.33
C ASN A 53 -5.33 -14.78 1.07
N ALA A 54 -4.61 -13.71 0.76
CA ALA A 54 -4.93 -12.36 1.22
C ALA A 54 -4.78 -11.38 0.06
N ASN A 55 -5.65 -10.38 0.02
CA ASN A 55 -5.56 -9.26 -0.91
C ASN A 55 -5.63 -7.95 -0.12
N VAL A 56 -4.83 -6.97 -0.55
CA VAL A 56 -4.88 -5.61 -0.03
C VAL A 56 -5.73 -4.80 -1.00
N LYS A 57 -6.77 -4.15 -0.50
CA LYS A 57 -7.56 -3.23 -1.31
C LYS A 57 -6.77 -1.95 -1.55
N GLN A 58 -7.08 -1.27 -2.64
CA GLN A 58 -6.49 0.03 -2.94
C GLN A 58 -6.76 1.01 -1.78
N LEU A 59 -5.74 1.79 -1.44
CA LEU A 59 -5.85 2.85 -0.44
C LEU A 59 -6.75 3.94 -0.99
N VAL A 60 -7.71 4.35 -0.17
CA VAL A 60 -8.66 5.42 -0.49
C VAL A 60 -8.56 6.48 0.60
N ASP A 61 -8.72 7.74 0.19
CA ASP A 61 -8.84 8.83 1.14
C ASP A 61 -10.09 8.63 2.01
N VAL A 62 -9.96 8.97 3.29
CA VAL A 62 -11.14 9.09 4.16
C VAL A 62 -11.90 10.39 3.84
N PRO A 63 -13.22 10.46 4.08
CA PRO A 63 -13.99 11.66 3.80
C PRO A 63 -13.38 12.90 4.47
N GLY A 64 -13.21 13.99 3.70
CA GLY A 64 -12.59 15.24 4.17
C GLY A 64 -11.06 15.31 3.98
N HIS A 65 -10.44 14.25 3.44
CA HIS A 65 -9.04 14.24 3.04
C HIS A 65 -8.92 13.95 1.54
N GLU A 66 -7.90 14.50 0.89
CA GLU A 66 -7.69 14.39 -0.57
C GLU A 66 -6.24 14.01 -0.92
N TYR A 67 -5.52 13.39 0.02
CA TYR A 67 -4.09 13.14 -0.11
C TYR A 67 -3.77 12.22 -1.31
N PHE A 68 -4.42 11.06 -1.40
CA PHE A 68 -4.18 10.12 -2.49
C PHE A 68 -4.69 10.66 -3.82
N SER A 69 -5.78 11.43 -3.80
CA SER A 69 -6.32 12.13 -4.95
C SER A 69 -5.30 13.12 -5.54
N TYR A 70 -4.70 13.96 -4.71
CA TYR A 70 -3.65 14.89 -5.14
C TYR A 70 -2.35 14.19 -5.54
N LEU A 71 -1.93 13.17 -4.79
CA LEU A 71 -0.73 12.40 -5.11
C LEU A 71 -0.86 11.72 -6.48
N GLY A 72 -2.03 11.17 -6.79
CA GLY A 72 -2.35 10.59 -8.09
C GLY A 72 -2.24 11.61 -9.23
N GLN A 73 -2.84 12.79 -9.06
CA GLN A 73 -2.76 13.88 -10.04
C GLN A 73 -1.32 14.36 -10.25
N LYS A 74 -0.55 14.54 -9.16
CA LYS A 74 0.86 14.93 -9.22
C LYS A 74 1.69 13.91 -9.99
N THR A 75 1.52 12.63 -9.69
CA THR A 75 2.24 11.53 -10.36
C THR A 75 1.93 11.49 -11.86
N GLN A 76 0.67 11.70 -12.25
CA GLN A 76 0.27 11.77 -13.66
C GLN A 76 0.89 12.97 -14.38
N MET A 77 0.92 14.15 -13.75
CA MET A 77 1.55 15.34 -14.32
C MET A 77 3.06 15.18 -14.46
N GLU A 78 3.74 14.59 -13.48
CA GLU A 78 5.17 14.28 -13.54
C GLU A 78 5.48 13.31 -14.69
N ALA A 79 4.71 12.23 -14.83
CA ALA A 79 4.87 11.28 -15.92
C ALA A 79 4.66 11.93 -17.31
N ALA A 80 3.64 12.79 -17.44
CA ALA A 80 3.36 13.51 -18.68
C ALA A 80 4.48 14.52 -19.02
N ASN A 81 5.04 15.20 -18.02
CA ASN A 81 6.15 16.11 -18.23
C ASN A 81 7.44 15.37 -18.62
N GLN A 82 7.74 14.26 -17.95
CA GLN A 82 8.90 13.43 -18.31
C GLN A 82 8.79 12.92 -19.76
N ALA A 83 7.63 12.42 -20.17
CA ALA A 83 7.40 11.97 -21.54
C ALA A 83 7.62 13.10 -22.58
N LYS A 84 7.25 14.35 -22.26
CA LYS A 84 7.51 15.51 -23.14
C LYS A 84 9.00 15.81 -23.27
N ILE A 85 9.75 15.69 -22.17
CA ILE A 85 11.21 15.87 -22.16
C ILE A 85 11.85 14.80 -23.04
N ASP A 86 11.53 13.52 -22.80
CA ASP A 86 12.08 12.38 -23.55
C ASP A 86 11.81 12.51 -25.06
N VAL A 87 10.62 12.96 -25.46
CA VAL A 87 10.28 13.22 -26.88
C VAL A 87 11.07 14.39 -27.44
N SER A 88 11.33 15.43 -26.65
CA SER A 88 12.08 16.61 -27.09
C SER A 88 13.56 16.26 -27.26
N GLU A 89 14.14 15.50 -26.33
CA GLU A 89 15.52 15.00 -26.42
C GLU A 89 15.70 14.05 -27.60
N ALA A 90 14.71 13.17 -27.86
CA ALA A 90 14.74 12.27 -29.01
C ALA A 90 14.66 12.99 -30.36
N LYS A 91 14.03 14.19 -30.43
CA LYS A 91 13.96 15.02 -31.64
C LYS A 91 15.20 15.89 -31.87
N MET A 92 16.03 16.09 -30.84
CA MET A 92 17.28 16.86 -30.94
C MET A 92 18.49 16.02 -31.40
N LYS A 93 18.34 14.69 -31.46
CA LYS A 93 19.26 13.76 -32.13
C LYS A 93 18.89 13.57 -33.59
#